data_AF-A0A3C1LDU2-F1
#
_entry.id   AF-A0A3C1LDU2-F1
#
_cell.length_a   1.000
_cell.length_b   1.000
_cell.length_c   1.000
_cell.angle_alpha   90.00
_cell.angle_beta   90.00
_cell.angle_gamma   90.00
#
_symmetry.space_group_name_H-M   'P 1'
#
loop_
_entity.id
_entity.type
_entity.pdbx_description
1 polymer ?
#
loop_
_entity_poly.entity_id
_entity_poly.type
_entity_poly.pdbx_seq_one_letter_code
_entity_poly.pdbx_strand_id
1 'polypeptide(L)'
;YGVYLGTGSKGNTITRNRIHSPNPSGSASTSTIYGIFLTGADGTSTTPNVVSNNLIYNFVGGGASAIWYGLYNSGSDFAYFYHNTVVLKDNSVNATGATYGFFRTTANTVNNEFKNNIIELDRNTSGNQYAIYLSDSTSAFASDYNNIVLGANAQFGYNGASTNTMATLDDWKARTAYDDNSSTITPAFSDPQSFNYRPLNANLNNRGTPVGVLVDIDSTIRSTTTPDIGAYEFNVSGCTTPPTAGTVIASDTINVCPNSDVIFGLSGNSVGIGQLYRWQ
;
A
#
# COMPACT_ATOMS: atom_id res chain seq x y z
N TYR A 1 -14.02 -4.64 11.49
CA TYR A 1 -13.84 -4.98 10.06
C TYR A 1 -14.45 -3.86 9.25
N GLY A 2 -13.80 -3.41 8.17
CA GLY A 2 -14.44 -2.55 7.16
C GLY A 2 -15.36 -3.37 6.27
N VAL A 3 -14.83 -4.44 5.66
CA VAL A 3 -15.58 -5.44 4.89
C VAL A 3 -15.18 -6.85 5.33
N TYR A 4 -16.15 -7.77 5.36
CA TYR A 4 -15.97 -9.17 5.72
C TYR A 4 -16.63 -10.08 4.67
N LEU A 5 -15.88 -11.03 4.14
CA LEU A 5 -16.39 -12.17 3.38
C LEU A 5 -16.05 -13.48 4.10
N GLY A 6 -17.08 -14.27 4.37
CA GLY A 6 -16.97 -15.56 5.02
C GLY A 6 -17.15 -16.74 4.06
N THR A 7 -17.18 -17.93 4.65
CA THR A 7 -17.30 -19.19 3.92
C THR A 7 -18.50 -19.22 2.98
N GLY A 8 -18.29 -19.71 1.76
CA GLY A 8 -19.31 -19.82 0.71
C GLY A 8 -19.49 -18.57 -0.15
N SER A 9 -18.78 -17.48 0.15
CA SER A 9 -18.76 -16.27 -0.68
C SER A 9 -17.95 -16.50 -1.97
N LYS A 10 -18.59 -16.40 -3.14
CA LYS A 10 -17.94 -16.54 -4.47
C LYS A 10 -18.47 -15.51 -5.47
N GLY A 11 -17.63 -15.12 -6.44
CA GLY A 11 -17.99 -14.15 -7.48
C GLY A 11 -18.25 -12.73 -6.98
N ASN A 12 -17.75 -12.37 -5.79
CA ASN A 12 -17.98 -11.05 -5.20
C ASN A 12 -17.03 -10.01 -5.80
N THR A 13 -17.51 -8.77 -5.92
CA THR A 13 -16.66 -7.62 -6.25
C THR A 13 -16.75 -6.59 -5.13
N ILE A 14 -15.64 -6.40 -4.41
CA ILE A 14 -15.47 -5.35 -3.39
C ILE A 14 -14.65 -4.25 -4.04
N THR A 15 -15.31 -3.20 -4.54
CA THR A 15 -14.61 -2.17 -5.30
C THR A 15 -15.02 -0.75 -4.97
N ARG A 16 -14.06 0.18 -5.13
CA ARG A 16 -14.24 1.64 -4.99
C ARG A 16 -14.68 2.10 -3.59
N ASN A 17 -14.40 1.30 -2.56
CA ASN A 17 -14.71 1.68 -1.18
C ASN A 17 -13.63 2.60 -0.60
N ARG A 18 -14.05 3.53 0.25
CA ARG A 18 -13.17 4.30 1.14
C ARG A 18 -13.34 3.75 2.56
N ILE A 19 -12.34 3.05 3.07
CA ILE A 19 -12.37 2.40 4.38
C ILE A 19 -11.38 3.11 5.30
N HIS A 20 -11.86 3.80 6.31
CA HIS A 20 -11.01 4.64 7.14
C HIS A 20 -11.55 4.86 8.55
N SER A 21 -10.72 5.44 9.41
CA SER A 21 -11.09 5.89 10.76
C SER A 21 -11.75 4.79 11.60
N PRO A 22 -11.09 3.63 11.77
CA PRO A 22 -11.68 2.49 12.48
C PRO A 22 -11.87 2.74 13.98
N ASN A 23 -11.25 3.79 14.52
CA ASN A 23 -11.32 4.19 15.91
C ASN A 23 -12.00 5.56 16.03
N PRO A 24 -12.92 5.76 17.00
CA PRO A 24 -13.34 7.10 17.37
C PRO A 24 -12.18 7.89 18.01
N SER A 25 -12.26 9.21 17.95
CA SER A 25 -11.28 10.10 18.62
C SER A 25 -11.14 9.75 20.10
N GLY A 26 -9.91 9.62 20.59
CA GLY A 26 -9.62 9.25 21.98
C GLY A 26 -9.83 7.77 22.34
N SER A 27 -10.11 6.89 21.36
CA SER A 27 -10.21 5.45 21.61
C SER A 27 -8.90 4.85 22.11
N ALA A 28 -8.97 4.09 23.21
CA ALA A 28 -7.89 3.24 23.72
C ALA A 28 -8.10 1.75 23.37
N SER A 29 -8.98 1.44 22.41
CA SER A 29 -9.31 0.06 22.04
C SER A 29 -8.09 -0.72 21.55
N THR A 30 -7.83 -1.88 22.15
CA THR A 30 -6.77 -2.80 21.73
C THR A 30 -7.25 -3.86 20.74
N SER A 31 -8.51 -3.76 20.28
CA SER A 31 -9.08 -4.73 19.33
C SER A 31 -8.29 -4.75 18.02
N THR A 32 -8.20 -5.94 17.42
CA THR A 32 -7.66 -6.10 16.08
C THR A 32 -8.55 -5.43 15.05
N ILE A 33 -7.93 -4.71 14.13
CA ILE A 33 -8.60 -3.95 13.08
C ILE A 33 -8.29 -4.58 11.73
N TYR A 34 -9.33 -4.76 10.92
CA TYR A 34 -9.25 -5.29 9.57
C TYR A 34 -9.93 -4.32 8.62
N GLY A 35 -9.23 -3.89 7.57
CA GLY A 35 -9.81 -3.15 6.45
C GLY A 35 -10.76 -4.04 5.66
N ILE A 36 -10.20 -4.95 4.86
CA ILE A 36 -10.96 -5.96 4.11
C ILE A 36 -10.49 -7.36 4.53
N PHE A 37 -11.42 -8.20 4.93
CA PHE A 37 -11.17 -9.54 5.47
C PHE A 37 -11.90 -10.60 4.68
N LEU A 38 -11.16 -11.59 4.16
CA LEU A 38 -11.68 -12.78 3.49
C LEU A 38 -11.30 -14.02 4.32
N THR A 39 -12.26 -14.92 4.58
CA THR A 39 -11.99 -16.22 5.20
C THR A 39 -12.82 -17.34 4.56
N GLY A 40 -12.15 -18.36 4.02
CA GLY A 40 -12.79 -19.46 3.28
C GLY A 40 -13.74 -18.98 2.17
N ALA A 41 -13.51 -17.78 1.64
CA ALA A 41 -14.33 -17.17 0.60
C ALA A 41 -13.82 -17.67 -0.75
N ASP A 42 -14.04 -18.96 -1.02
CA ASP A 42 -13.45 -19.64 -2.16
C ASP A 42 -14.17 -19.27 -3.45
N GLY A 43 -13.49 -18.46 -4.27
CA GLY A 43 -13.87 -18.22 -5.65
C GLY A 43 -13.55 -19.40 -6.55
N THR A 44 -13.78 -19.24 -7.85
CA THR A 44 -13.35 -20.18 -8.88
C THR A 44 -12.69 -19.45 -10.03
N SER A 45 -12.06 -20.17 -10.96
CA SER A 45 -11.48 -19.57 -12.17
C SER A 45 -12.48 -18.78 -13.02
N THR A 46 -13.78 -19.05 -12.90
CA THR A 46 -14.85 -18.34 -13.63
C THR A 46 -15.63 -17.35 -12.75
N THR A 47 -15.54 -17.49 -11.43
CA THR A 47 -16.22 -16.62 -10.46
C THR A 47 -15.28 -16.25 -9.29
N PRO A 48 -14.15 -15.58 -9.58
CA PRO A 48 -13.21 -15.17 -8.54
C PRO A 48 -13.83 -14.10 -7.62
N ASN A 49 -13.30 -13.97 -6.41
CA ASN A 49 -13.60 -12.83 -5.56
C ASN A 49 -12.60 -11.72 -5.85
N VAL A 50 -13.08 -10.54 -6.27
CA VAL A 50 -12.22 -9.43 -6.70
C VAL A 50 -12.33 -8.28 -5.71
N VAL A 51 -11.21 -7.92 -5.09
CA VAL A 51 -11.03 -6.77 -4.21
C VAL A 51 -10.21 -5.73 -4.98
N SER A 52 -10.85 -4.66 -5.46
CA SER A 52 -10.15 -3.69 -6.32
C SER A 52 -10.50 -2.23 -6.15
N ASN A 53 -9.57 -1.32 -6.46
CA ASN A 53 -9.79 0.14 -6.36
C ASN A 53 -10.24 0.61 -4.97
N ASN A 54 -10.01 -0.16 -3.91
CA ASN A 54 -10.37 0.28 -2.57
C ASN A 54 -9.26 1.16 -2.01
N LEU A 55 -9.65 2.22 -1.29
CA LEU A 55 -8.77 3.10 -0.58
C LEU A 55 -8.94 2.86 0.93
N ILE A 56 -7.91 2.30 1.56
CA ILE A 56 -7.86 1.98 2.99
C ILE A 56 -6.86 2.94 3.65
N TYR A 57 -7.30 3.81 4.55
CA TYR A 57 -6.47 4.93 5.02
C TYR A 57 -6.94 5.51 6.35
N ASN A 58 -6.17 6.46 6.91
CA ASN A 58 -6.49 7.12 8.19
C ASN A 58 -6.82 6.11 9.30
N PHE A 59 -5.99 5.06 9.38
CA PHE A 59 -5.95 4.17 10.53
C PHE A 59 -5.08 4.88 11.56
N VAL A 60 -5.73 5.51 12.53
CA VAL A 60 -5.08 6.31 13.58
C VAL A 60 -5.69 5.97 14.94
N GLY A 61 -4.92 6.18 16.00
CA GLY A 61 -5.34 5.99 17.38
C GLY A 61 -5.61 4.52 17.73
N GLY A 62 -6.41 4.30 18.78
CA GLY A 62 -6.55 2.99 19.41
C GLY A 62 -5.47 2.76 20.48
N GLY A 63 -5.62 1.66 21.21
CA GLY A 63 -4.66 1.24 22.22
C GLY A 63 -3.36 0.76 21.58
N ALA A 64 -2.23 0.96 22.28
CA ALA A 64 -0.89 0.64 21.78
C ALA A 64 -0.76 -0.79 21.22
N SER A 65 -1.45 -1.76 21.83
CA SER A 65 -1.39 -3.18 21.42
C SER A 65 -2.30 -3.56 20.25
N ALA A 66 -3.09 -2.63 19.68
CA ALA A 66 -4.00 -2.94 18.58
C ALA A 66 -3.24 -3.39 17.33
N ILE A 67 -3.64 -4.53 16.75
CA ILE A 67 -3.06 -5.09 15.52
C ILE A 67 -3.87 -4.59 14.32
N TRP A 68 -3.19 -4.14 13.27
CA TRP A 68 -3.81 -3.60 12.06
C TRP A 68 -3.55 -4.49 10.85
N TYR A 69 -4.61 -4.81 10.12
CA TYR A 69 -4.57 -5.48 8.83
C TYR A 69 -5.27 -4.61 7.80
N GLY A 70 -4.57 -4.22 6.73
CA GLY A 70 -5.19 -3.53 5.59
C GLY A 70 -6.06 -4.50 4.80
N LEU A 71 -5.41 -5.45 4.15
CA LEU A 71 -6.01 -6.54 3.39
C LEU A 71 -5.64 -7.87 4.04
N TYR A 72 -6.63 -8.74 4.24
CA TYR A 72 -6.45 -10.01 4.94
C TYR A 72 -7.14 -11.13 4.19
N ASN A 73 -6.40 -12.20 3.88
CA ASN A 73 -6.92 -13.44 3.32
C ASN A 73 -6.55 -14.63 4.20
N SER A 74 -7.56 -15.30 4.76
CA SER A 74 -7.39 -16.56 5.47
C SER A 74 -8.05 -17.70 4.71
N GLY A 75 -7.24 -18.39 3.90
CA GLY A 75 -7.66 -19.62 3.23
C GLY A 75 -8.76 -19.43 2.19
N SER A 76 -8.79 -18.29 1.50
CA SER A 76 -9.71 -18.08 0.37
C SER A 76 -8.98 -18.32 -0.95
N ASP A 77 -9.59 -19.12 -1.83
CA ASP A 77 -9.13 -19.39 -3.20
C ASP A 77 -9.65 -18.37 -4.21
N PHE A 78 -8.91 -18.17 -5.31
CA PHE A 78 -9.26 -17.25 -6.40
C PHE A 78 -9.66 -15.85 -5.89
N ALA A 79 -8.91 -15.35 -4.90
CA ALA A 79 -9.05 -14.02 -4.36
C ALA A 79 -8.03 -13.09 -5.01
N TYR A 80 -8.54 -12.08 -5.72
CA TYR A 80 -7.76 -11.14 -6.51
C TYR A 80 -7.77 -9.77 -5.87
N PHE A 81 -6.59 -9.25 -5.56
CA PHE A 81 -6.38 -7.95 -4.93
C PHE A 81 -5.69 -7.03 -5.94
N TYR A 82 -6.46 -6.16 -6.58
CA TYR A 82 -5.99 -5.32 -7.68
C TYR A 82 -6.18 -3.84 -7.43
N HIS A 83 -5.18 -3.01 -7.74
CA HIS A 83 -5.37 -1.55 -7.72
C HIS A 83 -5.87 -1.00 -6.38
N ASN A 84 -5.61 -1.66 -5.25
CA ASN A 84 -5.97 -1.09 -3.95
C ASN A 84 -4.88 -0.13 -3.48
N THR A 85 -5.26 0.92 -2.76
CA THR A 85 -4.31 1.79 -2.05
C THR A 85 -4.55 1.62 -0.56
N VAL A 86 -3.52 1.17 0.16
CA VAL A 86 -3.57 0.92 1.60
C VAL A 86 -2.50 1.78 2.26
N VAL A 87 -2.91 2.70 3.12
CA VAL A 87 -2.03 3.60 3.86
C VAL A 87 -2.28 3.40 5.35
N LEU A 88 -1.37 2.69 6.02
CA LEU A 88 -1.43 2.44 7.46
C LEU A 88 -0.30 3.21 8.12
N LYS A 89 -0.62 4.44 8.52
CA LYS A 89 0.32 5.40 9.09
C LYS A 89 -0.26 6.01 10.35
N ASP A 90 0.50 5.91 11.44
CA ASP A 90 0.21 6.61 12.68
C ASP A 90 1.48 6.73 13.52
N ASN A 91 1.97 7.96 13.62
CA ASN A 91 3.14 8.30 14.42
C ASN A 91 2.77 9.01 15.72
N SER A 92 1.47 9.11 16.04
CA SER A 92 0.96 9.80 17.24
C SER A 92 0.97 8.92 18.50
N VAL A 93 1.11 7.61 18.34
CA VAL A 93 1.11 6.61 19.43
C VAL A 93 2.38 5.77 19.34
N ASN A 94 3.04 5.50 20.47
CA ASN A 94 4.07 4.47 20.57
C ASN A 94 3.38 3.10 20.68
N ALA A 95 3.05 2.50 19.54
CA ALA A 95 2.35 1.23 19.50
C ALA A 95 3.30 0.04 19.75
N THR A 96 2.70 -1.09 20.11
CA THR A 96 3.34 -2.40 20.27
C THR A 96 2.67 -3.47 19.42
N GLY A 97 1.45 -3.20 18.92
CA GLY A 97 0.73 -4.09 18.02
C GLY A 97 1.35 -4.13 16.62
N ALA A 98 1.22 -5.29 15.98
CA ALA A 98 1.72 -5.50 14.61
C ALA A 98 0.85 -4.77 13.56
N THR A 99 1.43 -4.51 12.39
CA THR A 99 0.77 -3.85 11.26
C THR A 99 1.10 -4.55 9.96
N TYR A 100 0.09 -4.87 9.17
CA TYR A 100 0.24 -5.62 7.93
C TYR A 100 -0.53 -4.96 6.78
N GLY A 101 0.16 -4.69 5.67
CA GLY A 101 -0.47 -4.15 4.46
C GLY A 101 -1.38 -5.20 3.81
N PHE A 102 -0.78 -6.32 3.44
CA PHE A 102 -1.44 -7.54 2.98
C PHE A 102 -0.99 -8.72 3.85
N PHE A 103 -1.95 -9.52 4.32
CA PHE A 103 -1.68 -10.68 5.17
C PHE A 103 -2.38 -11.94 4.66
N ARG A 104 -1.64 -13.03 4.51
CA ARG A 104 -2.16 -14.36 4.18
C ARG A 104 -1.74 -15.40 5.22
N THR A 105 -2.71 -16.17 5.74
CA THR A 105 -2.51 -17.10 6.88
C THR A 105 -2.21 -18.56 6.54
N THR A 106 -2.58 -19.06 5.35
CA THR A 106 -2.55 -20.50 5.05
C THR A 106 -2.04 -20.81 3.65
N ALA A 107 -1.34 -21.95 3.55
CA ALA A 107 -0.63 -22.45 2.37
C ALA A 107 -1.52 -23.04 1.27
N ASN A 108 -2.71 -23.52 1.64
CA ASN A 108 -3.57 -24.25 0.71
C ASN A 108 -4.57 -23.32 0.03
N THR A 109 -4.10 -22.15 -0.43
CA THR A 109 -4.93 -21.33 -1.30
C THR A 109 -4.60 -21.57 -2.76
N VAL A 110 -5.59 -21.56 -3.63
CA VAL A 110 -5.42 -21.73 -5.08
C VAL A 110 -5.54 -20.38 -5.77
N ASN A 111 -4.53 -20.06 -6.58
CA ASN A 111 -4.55 -18.97 -7.56
C ASN A 111 -4.99 -17.62 -6.96
N ASN A 112 -4.29 -17.16 -5.93
CA ASN A 112 -4.47 -15.82 -5.40
C ASN A 112 -3.55 -14.83 -6.10
N GLU A 113 -4.03 -13.60 -6.30
CA GLU A 113 -3.26 -12.55 -6.97
C GLU A 113 -3.22 -11.26 -6.18
N PHE A 114 -2.07 -10.61 -6.16
CA PHE A 114 -1.85 -9.30 -5.55
C PHE A 114 -1.07 -8.42 -6.52
N LYS A 115 -1.77 -7.62 -7.33
CA LYS A 115 -1.15 -6.84 -8.41
C LYS A 115 -1.61 -5.39 -8.43
N ASN A 116 -0.75 -4.50 -8.91
CA ASN A 116 -1.06 -3.07 -9.06
C ASN A 116 -1.48 -2.38 -7.74
N ASN A 117 -1.11 -2.86 -6.56
CA ASN A 117 -1.50 -2.23 -5.30
C ASN A 117 -0.46 -1.21 -4.84
N ILE A 118 -0.92 -0.13 -4.19
CA ILE A 118 -0.05 0.74 -3.39
C ILE A 118 -0.20 0.34 -1.93
N ILE A 119 0.91 0.04 -1.26
CA ILE A 119 0.98 -0.16 0.19
C ILE A 119 1.95 0.87 0.78
N GLU A 120 1.50 1.69 1.72
CA GLU A 120 2.35 2.56 2.53
C GLU A 120 2.18 2.20 4.01
N LEU A 121 3.27 1.77 4.65
CA LEU A 121 3.31 1.46 6.08
C LEU A 121 4.26 2.42 6.78
N ASP A 122 3.77 3.19 7.74
CA ASP A 122 4.59 4.09 8.56
C ASP A 122 3.93 4.28 9.94
N ARG A 123 3.73 3.17 10.66
CA ARG A 123 3.21 3.22 12.03
C ARG A 123 4.39 3.22 13.00
N ASN A 124 4.37 4.14 13.96
CA ASN A 124 5.31 4.14 15.07
C ASN A 124 4.98 2.98 16.02
N THR A 125 5.51 1.79 15.73
CA THR A 125 5.29 0.59 16.53
C THR A 125 6.58 -0.19 16.72
N SER A 126 6.74 -0.79 17.91
CA SER A 126 7.75 -1.83 18.17
C SER A 126 7.28 -3.22 17.74
N GLY A 127 5.99 -3.36 17.39
CA GLY A 127 5.44 -4.58 16.83
C GLY A 127 5.90 -4.80 15.39
N ASN A 128 5.74 -6.04 14.93
CA ASN A 128 6.09 -6.41 13.56
C ASN A 128 5.35 -5.58 12.52
N GLN A 129 6.05 -5.16 11.48
CA GLN A 129 5.47 -4.43 10.35
C GLN A 129 5.89 -5.09 9.02
N TYR A 130 4.91 -5.55 8.24
CA TYR A 130 5.17 -6.17 6.93
C TYR A 130 4.21 -5.66 5.87
N ALA A 131 4.71 -5.19 4.74
CA ALA A 131 3.84 -4.81 3.63
C ALA A 131 3.16 -6.03 3.01
N ILE A 132 3.90 -7.12 2.78
CA ILE A 132 3.36 -8.41 2.37
C ILE A 132 3.77 -9.48 3.39
N TYR A 133 2.80 -10.09 4.05
CA TYR A 133 3.04 -11.23 4.93
C TYR A 133 2.37 -12.48 4.38
N LEU A 134 3.20 -13.48 4.06
CA LEU A 134 2.77 -14.82 3.67
C LEU A 134 3.26 -15.79 4.75
N SER A 135 2.33 -16.44 5.45
CA SER A 135 2.59 -17.44 6.48
C SER A 135 3.38 -18.67 6.02
N ASP A 136 3.50 -18.86 4.71
CA ASP A 136 4.08 -20.03 4.06
C ASP A 136 4.65 -19.64 2.69
N SER A 137 5.40 -20.56 2.08
CA SER A 137 6.13 -20.34 0.84
C SER A 137 5.56 -21.02 -0.39
N THR A 138 4.25 -21.30 -0.40
CA THR A 138 3.62 -21.94 -1.55
C THR A 138 3.63 -21.03 -2.79
N SER A 139 3.67 -21.67 -3.96
CA SER A 139 3.73 -21.03 -5.29
C SER A 139 2.38 -20.56 -5.83
N ALA A 140 1.28 -20.81 -5.12
CA ALA A 140 -0.08 -20.49 -5.58
C ALA A 140 -0.48 -19.02 -5.33
N PHE A 141 0.50 -18.12 -5.42
CA PHE A 141 0.34 -16.69 -5.23
C PHE A 141 1.14 -15.93 -6.28
N ALA A 142 0.47 -15.07 -7.04
CA ALA A 142 1.12 -14.21 -8.01
C ALA A 142 1.11 -12.77 -7.50
N SER A 143 2.29 -12.22 -7.25
CA SER A 143 2.47 -10.83 -6.82
C SER A 143 3.40 -10.11 -7.78
N ASP A 144 2.93 -9.02 -8.39
CA ASP A 144 3.75 -8.19 -9.28
C ASP A 144 3.13 -6.80 -9.51
N TYR A 145 3.91 -5.85 -10.03
CA TYR A 145 3.49 -4.47 -10.34
C TYR A 145 2.92 -3.71 -9.12
N ASN A 146 3.34 -4.04 -7.91
CA ASN A 146 2.94 -3.33 -6.71
C ASN A 146 3.90 -2.16 -6.42
N ASN A 147 3.44 -1.17 -5.66
CA ASN A 147 4.30 -0.11 -5.15
C ASN A 147 4.26 -0.08 -3.62
N ILE A 148 5.38 -0.35 -2.99
CA ILE A 148 5.48 -0.53 -1.54
C ILE A 148 6.41 0.52 -0.93
N VAL A 149 5.88 1.34 -0.03
CA VAL A 149 6.61 2.37 0.70
C VAL A 149 6.63 2.01 2.17
N LEU A 150 7.83 1.99 2.75
CA LEU A 150 8.07 1.56 4.12
C LEU A 150 8.63 2.72 4.94
N GLY A 151 8.06 2.94 6.11
CA GLY A 151 8.58 3.76 7.17
C GLY A 151 9.53 2.97 8.07
N ALA A 152 9.85 3.55 9.23
CA ALA A 152 10.78 2.95 10.16
C ALA A 152 10.28 1.58 10.68
N ASN A 153 11.20 0.63 10.89
CA ASN A 153 10.95 -0.71 11.42
C ASN A 153 10.03 -1.60 10.56
N ALA A 154 9.58 -1.16 9.38
CA ALA A 154 8.80 -1.96 8.46
C ALA A 154 9.68 -2.82 7.54
N GLN A 155 9.16 -3.99 7.19
CA GLN A 155 9.78 -4.95 6.30
C GLN A 155 8.97 -5.01 5.00
N PHE A 156 9.64 -5.15 3.87
CA PHE A 156 8.97 -5.35 2.58
C PHE A 156 8.09 -6.59 2.63
N GLY A 157 8.59 -7.69 3.17
CA GLY A 157 7.73 -8.82 3.43
C GLY A 157 8.31 -9.94 4.27
N TYR A 158 7.45 -10.92 4.47
CA TYR A 158 7.75 -12.19 5.12
C TYR A 158 7.13 -13.31 4.27
N ASN A 159 7.89 -14.38 4.09
CA ASN A 159 7.44 -15.56 3.37
C ASN A 159 7.91 -16.78 4.17
N GLY A 160 6.96 -17.53 4.75
CA GLY A 160 7.16 -18.57 5.78
C GLY A 160 8.15 -19.72 5.47
N ALA A 161 8.86 -19.69 4.35
CA ALA A 161 10.05 -20.50 4.09
C ALA A 161 11.29 -20.07 4.92
N SER A 162 11.30 -18.92 5.59
CA SER A 162 12.45 -18.46 6.40
C SER A 162 12.07 -17.93 7.77
N THR A 163 13.01 -18.05 8.70
CA THR A 163 13.06 -17.24 9.94
C THR A 163 13.49 -15.80 9.67
N ASN A 164 13.89 -15.47 8.44
CA ASN A 164 14.44 -14.17 8.05
C ASN A 164 13.35 -13.34 7.39
N THR A 165 13.22 -12.10 7.87
CA THR A 165 12.41 -11.04 7.28
C THR A 165 13.11 -10.43 6.06
N MET A 166 12.35 -9.91 5.10
CA MET A 166 12.89 -9.22 3.93
C MET A 166 12.67 -7.73 4.09
N ALA A 167 13.75 -6.99 4.35
CA ALA A 167 13.68 -5.56 4.62
C ALA A 167 13.40 -4.76 3.34
N THR A 168 13.97 -5.18 2.22
CA THR A 168 13.90 -4.45 0.95
C THR A 168 13.18 -5.22 -0.16
N LEU A 169 12.84 -4.53 -1.24
CA LEU A 169 12.31 -5.15 -2.47
C LEU A 169 13.30 -6.16 -3.06
N ASP A 170 14.60 -5.87 -3.02
CA ASP A 170 15.63 -6.75 -3.58
C ASP A 170 15.74 -8.04 -2.76
N ASP A 171 15.66 -7.96 -1.42
CA ASP A 171 15.60 -9.14 -0.54
C ASP A 171 14.35 -9.99 -0.86
N TRP A 172 13.22 -9.33 -1.09
CA TRP A 172 11.96 -9.98 -1.44
C TRP A 172 12.04 -10.69 -2.78
N LYS A 173 12.55 -10.03 -3.83
CA LYS A 173 12.76 -10.60 -5.17
C LYS A 173 13.70 -11.80 -5.12
N ALA A 174 14.87 -11.63 -4.49
CA ALA A 174 15.86 -12.69 -4.37
C ALA A 174 15.31 -13.93 -3.66
N ARG A 175 14.37 -13.74 -2.71
CA ARG A 175 13.79 -14.84 -1.96
C ARG A 175 12.60 -15.51 -2.62
N THR A 176 11.75 -14.74 -3.27
CA THR A 176 10.42 -15.20 -3.70
C THR A 176 10.26 -15.34 -5.21
N ALA A 177 11.11 -14.66 -5.99
CA ALA A 177 10.91 -14.44 -7.42
C ALA A 177 9.55 -13.79 -7.76
N TYR A 178 8.95 -13.08 -6.81
CA TYR A 178 7.79 -12.23 -7.03
C TYR A 178 8.20 -10.77 -7.14
N ASP A 179 7.27 -9.95 -7.65
CA ASP A 179 7.39 -8.49 -7.62
C ASP A 179 8.54 -7.93 -8.48
N ASP A 180 8.96 -8.64 -9.52
CA ASP A 180 10.02 -8.22 -10.45
C ASP A 180 9.78 -6.83 -11.05
N ASN A 181 8.53 -6.48 -11.35
CA ASN A 181 8.11 -5.18 -11.90
C ASN A 181 7.57 -4.21 -10.84
N SER A 182 7.63 -4.57 -9.56
CA SER A 182 7.21 -3.71 -8.45
C SER A 182 8.24 -2.64 -8.13
N SER A 183 7.81 -1.59 -7.42
CA SER A 183 8.62 -0.42 -7.08
C SER A 183 8.45 0.03 -5.63
N THR A 184 9.31 0.95 -5.18
CA THR A 184 9.27 1.58 -3.85
C THR A 184 9.17 3.11 -3.94
N ILE A 185 8.46 3.60 -4.96
CA ILE A 185 8.36 5.03 -5.29
C ILE A 185 7.34 5.68 -4.35
N THR A 186 7.72 6.76 -3.67
CA THR A 186 6.79 7.56 -2.86
C THR A 186 5.68 8.17 -3.75
N PRO A 187 4.38 7.88 -3.52
CA PRO A 187 3.28 8.34 -4.38
C PRO A 187 3.10 9.86 -4.46
N ALA A 188 3.61 10.62 -3.48
CA ALA A 188 3.40 12.06 -3.32
C ALA A 188 1.89 12.39 -3.41
N PHE A 189 1.10 11.81 -2.52
CA PHE A 189 -0.35 11.97 -2.51
C PHE A 189 -0.76 13.46 -2.43
N SER A 190 -1.81 13.81 -3.17
CA SER A 190 -2.22 15.20 -3.38
C SER A 190 -2.58 15.99 -2.12
N ASP A 191 -3.43 15.43 -1.25
CA ASP A 191 -3.76 16.03 0.06
C ASP A 191 -4.23 14.95 1.04
N PRO A 192 -3.30 14.22 1.69
CA PRO A 192 -3.66 13.20 2.68
C PRO A 192 -4.41 13.74 3.90
N GLN A 193 -4.21 15.02 4.27
CA GLN A 193 -4.88 15.62 5.43
C GLN A 193 -6.37 15.79 5.17
N SER A 194 -6.74 16.08 3.93
CA SER A 194 -8.14 16.08 3.46
C SER A 194 -8.56 14.74 2.85
N PHE A 195 -7.85 13.66 3.15
CA PHE A 195 -8.17 12.29 2.71
C PHE A 195 -8.14 12.07 1.19
N ASN A 196 -7.37 12.89 0.47
CA ASN A 196 -7.11 12.74 -0.96
C ASN A 196 -5.78 12.04 -1.22
N TYR A 197 -5.87 10.72 -1.42
CA TYR A 197 -4.75 9.83 -1.70
C TYR A 197 -4.53 9.58 -3.20
N ARG A 198 -4.93 10.52 -4.07
CA ARG A 198 -4.54 10.48 -5.48
C ARG A 198 -3.03 10.74 -5.61
N PRO A 199 -2.24 9.83 -6.23
CA PRO A 199 -0.82 10.06 -6.43
C PRO A 199 -0.54 11.27 -7.33
N LEU A 200 0.59 11.95 -7.10
CA LEU A 200 1.11 13.01 -7.98
C LEU A 200 2.52 12.71 -8.51
N ASN A 201 3.17 11.64 -8.05
CA ASN A 201 4.51 11.31 -8.53
C ASN A 201 4.46 10.75 -9.96
N ALA A 202 5.01 11.49 -10.92
CA ALA A 202 5.06 11.09 -12.32
C ALA A 202 5.83 9.80 -12.59
N ASN A 203 6.75 9.41 -11.69
CA ASN A 203 7.45 8.14 -11.83
C ASN A 203 6.56 6.92 -11.57
N LEU A 204 5.41 7.11 -10.90
CA LEU A 204 4.43 6.05 -10.62
C LEU A 204 3.32 5.96 -11.68
N ASN A 205 3.19 6.97 -12.54
CA ASN A 205 2.18 7.03 -13.59
C ASN A 205 2.40 5.97 -14.67
N ASN A 206 1.33 5.31 -15.11
CA ASN A 206 1.31 4.25 -16.13
C ASN A 206 2.26 3.08 -15.84
N ARG A 207 2.49 2.76 -14.56
CA ARG A 207 3.42 1.71 -14.12
C ARG A 207 2.78 0.35 -13.85
N GLY A 208 1.47 0.21 -13.93
CA GLY A 208 0.77 -1.05 -13.67
C GLY A 208 0.65 -1.95 -14.91
N THR A 209 0.03 -3.10 -14.71
CA THR A 209 -0.27 -4.09 -15.76
C THR A 209 -1.77 -4.32 -15.94
N PRO A 210 -2.28 -4.58 -17.16
CA PRO A 210 -3.71 -4.85 -17.35
C PRO A 210 -4.17 -6.11 -16.60
N VAL A 211 -5.18 -5.95 -15.72
CA VAL A 211 -5.79 -7.05 -14.93
C VAL A 211 -7.32 -7.11 -15.08
N GLY A 212 -7.87 -6.50 -16.13
CA GLY A 212 -9.31 -6.52 -16.42
C GLY A 212 -10.17 -5.56 -15.60
N VAL A 213 -9.56 -4.70 -14.78
CA VAL A 213 -10.24 -3.59 -14.07
C VAL A 213 -10.26 -2.36 -14.97
N LEU A 214 -11.44 -1.96 -15.45
CA LEU A 214 -11.57 -0.95 -16.51
C LEU A 214 -11.70 0.50 -16.03
N VAL A 215 -12.13 0.73 -14.79
CA VAL A 215 -12.24 2.08 -14.22
C VAL A 215 -11.77 2.12 -12.78
N ASP A 216 -11.24 3.27 -12.35
CA ASP A 216 -10.67 3.54 -11.02
C ASP A 216 -11.76 3.84 -9.95
N ILE A 217 -11.34 4.30 -8.77
CA ILE A 217 -12.25 4.67 -7.65
C ILE A 217 -13.19 5.84 -7.98
N ASP A 218 -12.78 6.77 -8.85
CA ASP A 218 -13.57 7.93 -9.27
C ASP A 218 -14.30 7.67 -10.61
N SER A 219 -14.31 6.41 -11.08
CA SER A 219 -14.88 5.98 -12.37
C SER A 219 -14.14 6.51 -13.61
N THR A 220 -12.89 6.93 -13.46
CA THR A 220 -11.98 7.28 -14.57
C THR A 220 -11.58 6.00 -15.30
N ILE A 221 -11.65 6.01 -16.63
CA ILE A 221 -11.22 4.88 -17.47
C ILE A 221 -9.73 4.66 -17.30
N ARG A 222 -9.35 3.41 -17.02
CA ARG A 222 -7.95 2.99 -16.95
C ARG A 222 -7.38 2.71 -18.33
N SER A 223 -6.09 2.97 -18.50
CA SER A 223 -5.35 2.51 -19.68
C SER A 223 -5.46 1.00 -19.82
N THR A 224 -5.80 0.53 -21.02
CA THR A 224 -5.91 -0.91 -21.31
C THR A 224 -4.55 -1.58 -21.53
N THR A 225 -3.46 -0.80 -21.57
CA THR A 225 -2.10 -1.31 -21.79
C THR A 225 -1.16 -0.99 -20.63
N THR A 226 -1.37 0.12 -19.94
CA THR A 226 -0.47 0.63 -18.89
C THR A 226 -1.27 1.32 -17.78
N PRO A 227 -2.20 0.63 -17.10
CA PRO A 227 -3.02 1.25 -16.06
C PRO A 227 -2.15 1.73 -14.89
N ASP A 228 -2.68 2.61 -14.05
CA ASP A 228 -1.96 3.07 -12.86
C ASP A 228 -2.00 2.08 -11.69
N ILE A 229 -0.90 2.00 -10.95
CA ILE A 229 -0.82 1.29 -9.67
C ILE A 229 -1.65 2.07 -8.63
N GLY A 230 -2.46 1.36 -7.85
CA GLY A 230 -3.31 1.92 -6.79
C GLY A 230 -4.72 2.29 -7.24
N ALA A 231 -5.49 2.87 -6.34
CA ALA A 231 -6.94 3.06 -6.47
C ALA A 231 -7.38 4.08 -7.52
N TYR A 232 -6.45 4.91 -7.99
CA TYR A 232 -6.70 6.00 -8.93
C TYR A 232 -6.02 5.72 -10.27
N GLU A 233 -6.70 6.08 -11.36
CA GLU A 233 -6.05 6.40 -12.63
C GLU A 233 -5.78 7.90 -12.62
N PHE A 234 -4.53 8.30 -12.79
CA PHE A 234 -4.11 9.66 -12.60
C PHE A 234 -3.19 10.13 -13.71
N ASN A 235 -3.48 11.32 -14.21
CA ASN A 235 -2.52 12.05 -15.02
C ASN A 235 -1.73 12.98 -14.12
N VAL A 236 -0.43 12.99 -14.30
CA VAL A 236 0.40 14.04 -13.72
C VAL A 236 0.46 15.16 -14.74
N SER A 237 0.08 16.36 -14.33
CA SER A 237 0.18 17.54 -15.19
C SER A 237 1.59 17.61 -15.77
N GLY A 238 1.68 17.76 -17.09
CA GLY A 238 2.96 18.01 -17.76
C GLY A 238 3.62 19.26 -17.19
N CYS A 239 4.94 19.37 -17.35
CA CYS A 239 5.70 20.52 -16.88
C CYS A 239 5.02 21.84 -17.29
N THR A 240 4.67 22.66 -16.30
CA THR A 240 4.30 24.05 -16.56
C THR A 240 5.56 24.79 -16.99
N THR A 241 5.52 25.51 -18.11
CA THR A 241 6.59 26.42 -18.51
C THR A 241 6.12 27.85 -18.24
N PRO A 242 6.80 28.61 -17.36
CA PRO A 242 7.97 28.24 -16.56
C PRO A 242 7.63 27.33 -15.35
N PRO A 243 8.55 26.46 -14.89
CA PRO A 243 8.35 25.69 -13.67
C PRO A 243 8.38 26.61 -12.44
N THR A 244 7.53 26.34 -11.46
CA THR A 244 7.55 27.02 -10.16
C THR A 244 8.65 26.38 -9.32
N ALA A 245 9.64 27.17 -8.89
CA ALA A 245 10.82 26.64 -8.18
C ALA A 245 10.49 26.01 -6.81
N GLY A 246 9.40 26.45 -6.16
CA GLY A 246 9.04 26.06 -4.81
C GLY A 246 9.97 26.63 -3.73
N THR A 247 9.76 26.18 -2.50
CA THR A 247 10.50 26.54 -1.29
C THR A 247 11.24 25.33 -0.76
N VAL A 248 12.53 25.50 -0.47
CA VAL A 248 13.35 24.49 0.18
C VAL A 248 12.89 24.30 1.63
N ILE A 249 12.66 23.06 2.03
CA ILE A 249 12.45 22.68 3.42
C ILE A 249 13.61 21.77 3.84
N ALA A 250 14.30 22.11 4.92
CA ALA A 250 15.35 21.29 5.50
C ALA A 250 14.83 20.57 6.74
N SER A 251 15.29 19.34 6.98
CA SER A 251 14.93 18.56 8.17
C SER A 251 15.42 19.18 9.47
N ASP A 252 16.49 19.97 9.42
CA ASP A 252 17.01 20.76 10.54
C ASP A 252 17.55 22.09 10.00
N THR A 253 17.06 23.21 10.52
CA THR A 253 17.48 24.57 10.14
C THR A 253 18.29 25.28 11.21
N ILE A 254 18.57 24.62 12.34
CA ILE A 254 19.13 25.26 13.55
C ILE A 254 20.39 24.56 14.05
N ASN A 255 20.46 23.22 14.04
CA ASN A 255 21.53 22.46 14.70
C ASN A 255 22.17 21.40 13.78
N VAL A 256 22.81 21.83 12.70
CA VAL A 256 23.60 20.91 11.86
C VAL A 256 24.91 20.56 12.57
N CYS A 257 25.01 19.36 13.13
CA CYS A 257 26.23 18.84 13.74
C CYS A 257 27.13 18.15 12.71
N PRO A 258 28.45 18.05 12.94
CA PRO A 258 29.31 17.21 12.11
C PRO A 258 28.78 15.77 12.06
N ASN A 259 28.66 15.22 10.84
CA ASN A 259 28.16 13.87 10.56
C ASN A 259 26.65 13.63 10.82
N SER A 260 25.82 14.66 10.94
CA SER A 260 24.35 14.51 10.88
C SER A 260 23.84 14.69 9.46
N ASP A 261 22.96 13.79 9.01
CA ASP A 261 22.28 13.93 7.72
C ASP A 261 21.27 15.09 7.77
N VAL A 262 21.30 15.95 6.75
CA VAL A 262 20.29 16.98 6.51
C VAL A 262 19.51 16.60 5.27
N ILE A 263 18.21 16.36 5.43
CA ILE A 263 17.32 16.00 4.33
C ILE A 263 16.72 17.31 3.80
N PHE A 264 16.91 17.55 2.50
CA PHE A 264 16.26 18.65 1.79
C PHE A 264 15.04 18.13 1.02
N GLY A 265 13.90 18.76 1.23
CA GLY A 265 12.68 18.61 0.45
C GLY A 265 12.31 19.92 -0.24
N LEU A 266 11.36 19.83 -1.17
CA LEU A 266 10.74 20.99 -1.81
C LEU A 266 9.25 21.01 -1.46
N SER A 267 8.72 22.21 -1.26
CA SER A 267 7.28 22.46 -1.10
C SER A 267 6.84 23.54 -2.09
N GLY A 268 5.65 23.40 -2.67
CA GLY A 268 5.10 24.39 -3.61
C GLY A 268 5.82 24.49 -4.97
N ASN A 269 6.71 23.55 -5.30
CA ASN A 269 7.33 23.47 -6.63
C ASN A 269 6.38 22.82 -7.65
N SER A 270 6.60 23.12 -8.93
CA SER A 270 6.02 22.34 -10.02
C SER A 270 6.58 20.92 -9.99
N VAL A 271 5.74 19.92 -10.30
CA VAL A 271 6.13 18.51 -10.47
C VAL A 271 5.91 18.09 -11.92
N GLY A 272 6.72 17.17 -12.44
CA GLY A 272 6.60 16.68 -13.82
C GLY A 272 7.86 16.01 -14.35
N ILE A 273 7.71 15.21 -15.40
CA ILE A 273 8.80 14.49 -16.07
C ILE A 273 9.70 15.48 -16.82
N GLY A 274 11.03 15.38 -16.64
CA GLY A 274 12.02 16.20 -17.37
C GLY A 274 12.44 17.50 -16.67
N GLN A 275 12.06 17.72 -15.41
CA GLN A 275 12.56 18.85 -14.61
C GLN A 275 13.91 18.51 -13.99
N LEU A 276 14.85 19.46 -14.03
CA LEU A 276 16.14 19.37 -13.33
C LEU A 276 16.06 20.19 -12.05
N TYR A 277 16.20 19.53 -10.90
CA TYR A 277 16.32 20.20 -9.61
C TYR A 277 17.78 20.55 -9.37
N ARG A 278 18.08 21.84 -9.19
CA ARG A 278 19.42 22.34 -8.84
C ARG A 278 19.31 23.15 -7.56
N TRP A 279 19.97 22.67 -6.52
CA TRP A 279 20.17 23.40 -5.27
C TRP A 279 21.38 24.34 -5.44
N GLN A 280 21.27 25.55 -4.90
CA GLN A 280 22.36 26.53 -4.84
C GLN A 280 22.55 26.99 -3.40
#